data_AF-A0A4R8DH45-F1
#
_entry.id   AF-A0A4R8DH45-F1
#
_cell.length_a   1.000
_cell.length_b   1.000
_cell.length_c   1.000
_cell.angle_alpha   90.00
_cell.angle_beta   90.00
_cell.angle_gamma   90.00
#
_symmetry.space_group_name_H-M   'P 1'
#
loop_
_entity.id
_entity.type
_entity.pdbx_description
1 polymer ?
#
loop_
_entity_poly.entity_id
_entity_poly.type
_entity_poly.pdbx_seq_one_letter_code
_entity_poly.pdbx_strand_id
1 'polypeptide(L)'
;MDTLLISYAVEKSGIVIARWKPVGRVTETMSKLAVEQRHNLRLGKNIYLIVVNNPFNEFDDSATAYLSSAEGTKGIAAAAIVAPDALGKNTGKHIIEIDVPCIRTAICDSLKHASDWLLEMMKPNPKGITIREDQVLKLWEKHFTRSAIAEKMGCAPKTVDAHTYSLKKRFNAKNIQELIKKAKDEGFLPHS
;
A
#
# COMPACT_ATOMS: atom_id res chain seq x y z
N MET A 1 -5.26 18.64 -24.89
CA MET A 1 -3.97 18.56 -24.18
C MET A 1 -4.26 17.92 -22.84
N ASP A 2 -3.79 16.70 -22.61
CA ASP A 2 -3.97 16.01 -21.33
C ASP A 2 -3.13 16.68 -20.26
N THR A 3 -3.76 17.56 -19.48
CA THR A 3 -3.11 18.19 -18.34
C THR A 3 -2.89 17.13 -17.27
N LEU A 4 -1.66 16.62 -17.16
CA LEU A 4 -1.26 15.71 -16.08
C LEU A 4 -1.67 16.31 -14.73
N LEU A 5 -2.69 15.73 -14.09
CA LEU A 5 -3.28 16.17 -12.81
C LEU A 5 -2.34 15.92 -11.63
N ILE A 6 -1.48 14.91 -11.78
CA ILE A 6 -0.50 14.49 -10.79
C ILE A 6 0.87 14.48 -11.46
N SER A 7 1.86 15.07 -10.78
CA SER A 7 3.27 14.84 -11.11
C SER A 7 3.79 13.68 -10.28
N TYR A 8 4.42 12.71 -10.93
CA TYR A 8 5.08 11.59 -10.27
C TYR A 8 6.59 11.75 -10.31
N ALA A 9 7.24 11.41 -9.20
CA ALA A 9 8.68 11.23 -9.11
C ALA A 9 8.97 9.88 -8.45
N VAL A 10 10.09 9.25 -8.80
CA VAL A 10 10.53 7.99 -8.18
C VAL A 10 11.85 8.24 -7.48
N GLU A 11 11.90 7.99 -6.16
CA GLU A 11 13.14 8.05 -5.40
C GLU A 11 14.04 6.86 -5.75
N LYS A 12 15.35 6.98 -5.46
CA LYS A 12 16.32 5.87 -5.62
C LYS A 12 15.92 4.62 -4.83
N SER A 13 15.18 4.79 -3.72
CA SER A 13 14.63 3.72 -2.90
C SER A 13 13.53 2.92 -3.61
N GLY A 14 12.97 3.42 -4.71
CA GLY A 14 11.79 2.87 -5.38
C GLY A 14 10.45 3.38 -4.82
N ILE A 15 10.48 4.34 -3.88
CA ILE A 15 9.29 5.05 -3.40
C ILE A 15 8.79 5.99 -4.51
N VAL A 16 7.50 5.93 -4.80
CA VAL A 16 6.84 6.82 -5.75
C VAL A 16 6.28 8.01 -4.98
N ILE A 17 6.59 9.23 -5.40
CA ILE A 17 6.03 10.47 -4.87
C ILE A 17 5.01 11.01 -5.88
N ALA A 18 3.74 11.04 -5.49
CA ALA A 18 2.65 11.67 -6.23
C ALA A 18 2.37 13.05 -5.64
N ARG A 19 2.46 14.10 -6.46
CA ARG A 19 2.05 15.45 -6.07
C ARG A 19 0.87 15.90 -6.93
N TRP A 20 -0.23 16.24 -6.27
CA TRP A 20 -1.39 16.79 -6.97
C TRP A 20 -1.10 18.23 -7.40
N LYS A 21 -1.39 18.55 -8.65
CA LYS A 21 -1.42 19.95 -9.11
C LYS A 21 -2.65 20.67 -8.53
N PRO A 22 -2.61 21.99 -8.36
CA PRO A 22 -3.77 22.76 -7.94
C PRO A 22 -4.81 22.73 -9.05
N VAL A 23 -5.96 22.12 -8.79
CA VAL A 23 -7.05 21.94 -9.75
C VAL A 23 -8.41 22.38 -9.19
N GLY A 24 -8.45 22.86 -7.95
CA GLY A 24 -9.67 23.30 -7.28
C GLY A 24 -10.49 22.11 -6.82
N ARG A 25 -11.24 21.49 -7.73
CA ARG A 25 -12.14 20.36 -7.42
C ARG A 25 -11.64 19.07 -8.07
N VAL A 26 -11.47 18.03 -7.27
CA VAL A 26 -11.08 16.68 -7.71
C VAL A 26 -12.32 15.79 -7.79
N THR A 27 -12.63 15.35 -9.01
CA THR A 27 -13.79 14.50 -9.30
C THR A 27 -13.41 13.02 -9.40
N GLU A 28 -14.40 12.13 -9.39
CA GLU A 28 -14.18 10.69 -9.60
C GLU A 28 -13.45 10.39 -10.91
N THR A 29 -13.78 11.10 -12.01
CA THR A 29 -13.12 10.96 -13.31
C THR A 29 -11.64 11.27 -13.22
N MET A 30 -11.29 12.33 -12.50
CA MET A 30 -9.90 12.74 -12.26
C MET A 30 -9.17 11.71 -11.39
N SER A 31 -9.83 11.15 -10.39
CA SER A 31 -9.30 10.07 -9.56
C SER A 31 -9.06 8.78 -10.35
N LYS A 32 -9.96 8.41 -11.27
CA LYS A 32 -9.78 7.26 -12.18
C LYS A 32 -8.56 7.44 -13.07
N LEU A 33 -8.43 8.63 -13.69
CA LEU A 33 -7.27 8.95 -14.53
C LEU A 33 -5.95 8.92 -13.74
N ALA A 34 -5.95 9.44 -12.51
CA ALA A 34 -4.81 9.38 -11.60
C ALA A 34 -4.41 7.93 -11.27
N VAL A 35 -5.38 7.07 -10.99
CA VAL A 35 -5.15 5.65 -10.71
C VAL A 35 -4.58 4.92 -11.93
N GLU A 36 -5.10 5.19 -13.13
CA GLU A 36 -4.59 4.64 -14.38
C GLU A 36 -3.14 5.06 -14.65
N GLN A 37 -2.82 6.35 -14.50
CA GLN A 37 -1.45 6.85 -14.62
C GLN A 37 -0.49 6.16 -13.65
N ARG A 38 -0.92 5.98 -12.39
CA ARG A 38 -0.15 5.23 -11.40
C ARG A 38 0.05 3.76 -11.78
N HIS A 39 -0.95 3.11 -12.40
CA HIS A 39 -0.81 1.73 -12.85
C HIS A 39 0.28 1.56 -13.90
N ASN A 40 0.43 2.53 -14.81
CA ASN A 40 1.50 2.54 -15.81
C ASN A 40 2.91 2.63 -15.18
N LEU A 41 3.03 3.27 -14.02
CA LEU A 41 4.30 3.38 -13.28
C LEU A 41 4.71 2.09 -12.57
N ARG A 42 3.79 1.16 -12.33
CA ARG A 42 4.03 0.00 -11.47
C ARG A 42 4.89 -1.09 -12.10
N LEU A 43 4.99 -1.14 -13.44
CA LEU A 43 5.64 -2.25 -14.17
C LEU A 43 5.24 -3.64 -13.61
N GLY A 44 3.98 -3.79 -13.20
CA GLY A 44 3.44 -5.02 -12.58
C GLY A 44 3.76 -5.26 -11.10
N LYS A 45 4.59 -4.43 -10.44
CA LYS A 45 4.97 -4.57 -9.03
C LYS A 45 4.11 -3.71 -8.09
N ASN A 46 4.06 -4.04 -6.81
CA ASN A 46 3.46 -3.14 -5.81
C ASN A 46 4.41 -1.97 -5.53
N ILE A 47 3.85 -0.78 -5.27
CA ILE A 47 4.64 0.44 -5.00
C ILE A 47 4.42 0.96 -3.59
N TYR A 48 5.43 1.60 -3.04
CA TYR A 48 5.33 2.42 -1.83
C TYR A 48 5.10 3.87 -2.28
N LEU A 49 4.03 4.50 -1.78
CA LEU A 49 3.53 5.76 -2.33
C LEU A 49 3.58 6.88 -1.29
N ILE A 50 4.18 8.02 -1.62
CA ILE A 50 4.00 9.26 -0.90
C ILE A 50 3.01 10.12 -1.67
N VAL A 51 1.93 10.54 -1.02
CA VAL A 51 0.97 11.50 -1.58
C VAL A 51 1.23 12.85 -0.93
N VAL A 52 1.70 13.81 -1.70
CA VAL A 52 1.79 15.20 -1.28
C VAL A 52 0.49 15.86 -1.67
N ASN A 53 -0.36 16.11 -0.68
CA ASN A 53 -1.61 16.79 -0.93
C ASN A 53 -1.36 18.28 -1.19
N ASN A 54 -2.13 18.84 -2.11
CA ASN A 54 -2.20 20.27 -2.30
C ASN A 54 -3.41 20.78 -1.50
N PRO A 55 -3.24 21.70 -0.55
CA PRO A 55 -4.33 22.18 0.31
C PRO A 55 -5.43 22.90 -0.48
N PHE A 56 -5.17 23.31 -1.73
CA PHE A 56 -6.15 23.97 -2.60
C PHE A 56 -7.04 23.00 -3.39
N ASN A 57 -6.90 21.69 -3.15
CA ASN A 57 -7.73 20.68 -3.80
C ASN A 57 -8.80 20.17 -2.84
N GLU A 58 -10.05 20.36 -3.25
CA GLU A 58 -11.24 19.81 -2.62
C GLU A 58 -11.63 18.52 -3.34
N PHE A 59 -11.79 17.44 -2.59
CA PHE A 59 -12.18 16.14 -3.15
C PHE A 59 -13.66 15.93 -2.94
N ASP A 60 -14.35 15.55 -4.01
CA ASP A 60 -15.74 15.13 -3.90
C ASP A 60 -15.85 13.78 -3.19
N ASP A 61 -17.02 13.51 -2.60
CA ASP A 61 -17.30 12.24 -1.91
C ASP A 61 -17.07 11.05 -2.83
N SER A 62 -17.47 11.14 -4.11
CA SER A 62 -17.25 10.10 -5.11
C SER A 62 -15.77 9.91 -5.47
N ALA A 63 -15.00 11.00 -5.51
CA ALA A 63 -13.56 10.96 -5.73
C ALA A 63 -12.85 10.26 -4.57
N THR A 64 -13.24 10.59 -3.35
CA THR A 64 -12.66 10.00 -2.12
C THR A 64 -13.04 8.53 -2.01
N ALA A 65 -14.31 8.18 -2.20
CA ALA A 65 -14.78 6.80 -2.20
C ALA A 65 -14.05 5.93 -3.24
N TYR A 66 -13.81 6.46 -4.45
CA TYR A 66 -13.08 5.73 -5.47
C TYR A 66 -11.60 5.54 -5.09
N LEU A 67 -10.91 6.58 -4.62
CA LEU A 67 -9.49 6.51 -4.24
C LEU A 67 -9.23 5.52 -3.09
N SER A 68 -10.18 5.39 -2.17
CA SER A 68 -10.13 4.44 -1.05
C SER A 68 -10.58 3.02 -1.43
N SER A 69 -11.22 2.84 -2.59
CA SER A 69 -11.71 1.52 -3.03
C SER A 69 -10.57 0.51 -3.32
N ALA A 70 -10.93 -0.77 -3.45
CA ALA A 70 -10.00 -1.84 -3.83
C ALA A 70 -9.32 -1.60 -5.19
N GLU A 71 -10.02 -0.96 -6.14
CA GLU A 71 -9.44 -0.58 -7.44
C GLU A 71 -8.54 0.66 -7.28
N GLY A 72 -9.01 1.65 -6.51
CA GLY A 72 -8.27 2.88 -6.21
C GLY A 72 -6.96 2.65 -5.47
N THR A 73 -6.86 1.62 -4.63
CA THR A 73 -5.65 1.28 -3.85
C THR A 73 -4.81 0.17 -4.49
N LYS A 74 -5.25 -0.38 -5.63
CA LYS A 74 -4.71 -1.59 -6.24
C LYS A 74 -3.21 -1.50 -6.47
N GLY A 75 -2.51 -2.37 -5.75
CA GLY A 75 -1.06 -2.56 -5.75
C GLY A 75 -0.23 -1.34 -5.38
N ILE A 76 -0.79 -0.53 -4.50
CA ILE A 76 0.01 0.14 -3.49
C ILE A 76 0.31 -0.89 -2.36
N ALA A 77 1.53 -0.92 -1.86
CA ALA A 77 1.92 -1.74 -0.70
C ALA A 77 1.66 -0.99 0.61
N ALA A 78 2.06 0.28 0.64
CA ALA A 78 1.80 1.24 1.70
C ALA A 78 1.80 2.66 1.13
N ALA A 79 1.06 3.56 1.76
CA ALA A 79 1.03 4.97 1.39
C ALA A 79 1.28 5.88 2.59
N ALA A 80 2.01 6.98 2.39
CA ALA A 80 2.16 8.05 3.36
C ALA A 80 1.60 9.34 2.77
N ILE A 81 0.76 10.06 3.52
CA ILE A 81 0.20 11.34 3.09
C ILE A 81 0.96 12.45 3.81
N VAL A 82 1.55 13.37 3.05
CA VAL A 82 2.24 14.54 3.60
C VAL A 82 1.24 15.68 3.73
N ALA A 83 0.99 16.08 4.97
CA ALA A 83 0.08 17.14 5.37
C ALA A 83 0.77 18.04 6.42
N PRO A 84 1.51 19.08 5.97
CA PRO A 84 2.32 19.90 6.86
C PRO A 84 1.49 20.84 7.75
N ASP A 85 0.24 21.12 7.38
CA ASP A 85 -0.67 22.04 8.07
C ASP A 85 -1.89 21.33 8.68
N ALA A 86 -2.54 21.98 9.65
CA ALA A 86 -3.75 21.45 10.30
C ALA A 86 -4.90 21.24 9.30
N LEU A 87 -4.94 22.05 8.23
CA LEU A 87 -5.92 21.95 7.15
C LEU A 87 -5.72 20.67 6.33
N GLY A 88 -4.49 20.40 5.88
CA GLY A 88 -4.13 19.19 5.16
C GLY A 88 -4.28 17.92 5.98
N LYS A 89 -4.14 18.00 7.33
CA LYS A 89 -4.37 16.86 8.23
C LYS A 89 -5.82 16.38 8.18
N ASN A 90 -6.80 17.29 8.08
CA ASN A 90 -8.21 16.92 7.97
C ASN A 90 -8.55 16.29 6.60
N THR A 91 -7.93 16.76 5.51
CA THR A 91 -8.09 16.15 4.17
C THR A 91 -7.40 14.80 4.06
N GLY A 92 -6.18 14.67 4.61
CA GLY A 92 -5.46 13.40 4.67
C GLY A 92 -6.19 12.38 5.54
N LYS A 93 -6.83 12.84 6.60
CA LYS A 93 -7.70 12.05 7.48
C LYS A 93 -8.95 11.57 6.72
N HIS A 94 -9.61 12.38 5.88
CA HIS A 94 -10.72 11.91 5.04
C HIS A 94 -10.33 10.84 4.01
N ILE A 95 -9.14 10.94 3.41
CA ILE A 95 -8.62 9.91 2.47
C ILE A 95 -8.28 8.60 3.20
N ILE A 96 -7.93 8.67 4.49
CA ILE A 96 -7.51 7.52 5.31
C ILE A 96 -8.68 6.92 6.14
N GLU A 97 -9.65 7.73 6.56
CA GLU A 97 -10.74 7.35 7.47
C GLU A 97 -12.02 6.96 6.75
N ILE A 98 -12.18 7.24 5.45
CA ILE A 98 -13.27 6.64 4.66
C ILE A 98 -12.90 5.18 4.39
N ASP A 99 -13.18 4.40 5.41
CA ASP A 99 -13.37 2.96 5.56
C ASP A 99 -12.48 2.02 4.73
N VAL A 100 -11.62 1.33 5.48
CA VAL A 100 -10.84 0.13 5.11
C VAL A 100 -9.74 0.37 4.08
N PRO A 101 -8.58 0.97 4.45
CA PRO A 101 -7.47 0.99 3.53
C PRO A 101 -6.97 -0.46 3.40
N CYS A 102 -7.13 -1.00 2.20
CA CYS A 102 -6.55 -2.26 1.76
C CYS A 102 -5.00 -2.31 1.89
N ILE A 103 -4.40 -1.18 2.26
CA ILE A 103 -2.99 -0.86 2.30
C ILE A 103 -2.66 -0.16 3.62
N ARG A 104 -1.41 -0.21 4.09
CA ARG A 104 -1.04 0.55 5.29
C ARG A 104 -0.93 2.03 4.94
N THR A 105 -1.51 2.90 5.75
CA THR A 105 -1.46 4.35 5.56
C THR A 105 -0.91 5.06 6.80
N ALA A 106 -0.24 6.20 6.58
CA ALA A 106 0.18 7.12 7.64
C ALA A 106 0.04 8.56 7.18
N ILE A 107 -0.25 9.47 8.12
CA ILE A 107 -0.17 10.92 7.89
C ILE A 107 1.15 11.40 8.47
N CYS A 108 1.94 12.09 7.65
CA CYS A 108 3.24 12.63 7.99
C CYS A 108 3.24 14.14 7.83
N ASP A 109 4.03 14.82 8.64
CA ASP A 109 4.23 16.28 8.62
C ASP A 109 5.20 16.74 7.54
N SER A 110 6.04 15.84 7.03
CA SER A 110 7.10 16.15 6.08
C SER A 110 7.35 14.99 5.12
N LEU A 111 7.93 15.32 3.96
CA LEU A 111 8.43 14.32 3.01
C LEU A 111 9.45 13.38 3.65
N LYS A 112 10.37 13.91 4.47
CA LYS A 112 11.38 13.10 5.15
C LYS A 112 10.74 12.07 6.07
N HIS A 113 9.80 12.48 6.91
CA HIS A 113 9.09 11.57 7.80
C HIS A 113 8.30 10.51 7.03
N ALA A 114 7.64 10.90 5.93
CA ALA A 114 6.94 9.95 5.05
C ALA A 114 7.90 8.92 4.42
N SER A 115 9.04 9.36 3.91
CA SER A 115 10.07 8.47 3.34
C SER A 115 10.65 7.55 4.41
N ASP A 116 11.01 8.07 5.59
CA ASP A 116 11.54 7.27 6.70
C ASP A 116 10.52 6.18 7.12
N TRP A 117 9.25 6.55 7.28
CA TRP A 117 8.18 5.59 7.63
C TRP A 117 7.99 4.50 6.56
N LEU A 118 7.98 4.86 5.28
CA LEU A 118 7.88 3.89 4.18
C LEU A 118 9.12 3.01 4.10
N LEU A 119 10.33 3.55 4.32
CA LEU A 119 11.55 2.75 4.37
C LEU A 119 11.50 1.72 5.50
N GLU A 120 10.99 2.07 6.68
CA GLU A 120 10.74 1.08 7.74
C GLU A 120 9.72 0.01 7.31
N MET A 121 8.69 0.36 6.55
CA MET A 121 7.74 -0.62 6.00
C MET A 121 8.33 -1.49 4.89
N MET A 122 9.38 -1.01 4.22
CA MET A 122 10.15 -1.75 3.22
C MET A 122 11.18 -2.67 3.84
N LYS A 123 11.65 -2.36 5.06
CA LYS A 123 12.58 -3.23 5.75
C LYS A 123 11.93 -4.60 5.95
N PRO A 124 12.62 -5.68 5.58
CA PRO A 124 12.27 -6.95 6.13
C PRO A 124 12.38 -6.85 7.66
N ASN A 125 11.42 -7.42 8.39
CA ASN A 125 11.49 -7.77 9.81
C ASN A 125 12.92 -8.27 10.14
N PRO A 126 13.49 -8.11 11.34
CA PRO A 126 14.78 -8.71 11.70
C PRO A 126 14.94 -10.18 11.30
N LYS A 127 13.83 -10.91 11.17
CA LYS A 127 13.84 -12.27 10.64
C LYS A 127 14.02 -12.34 9.11
N GLY A 128 13.69 -11.33 8.32
CA GLY A 128 14.02 -11.16 6.90
C GLY A 128 12.84 -11.09 5.92
N ILE A 129 11.60 -10.96 6.41
CA ILE A 129 10.36 -10.81 5.60
C ILE A 129 9.65 -9.50 5.92
N THR A 130 8.92 -8.92 4.97
CA THR A 130 8.09 -7.74 5.20
C THR A 130 6.97 -8.02 6.21
N ILE A 131 6.39 -6.95 6.77
CA ILE A 131 5.29 -7.10 7.73
C ILE A 131 4.04 -7.74 7.10
N ARG A 132 3.77 -7.47 5.82
CA ARG A 132 2.66 -8.11 5.07
C ARG A 132 2.91 -9.59 4.85
N GLU A 133 4.14 -9.97 4.52
CA GLU A 133 4.53 -11.38 4.41
C GLU A 133 4.42 -12.10 5.75
N ASP A 134 4.82 -11.47 6.86
CA ASP A 134 4.63 -12.02 8.21
C ASP A 134 3.14 -12.22 8.55
N GLN A 135 2.28 -11.27 8.19
CA GLN A 135 0.83 -11.40 8.35
C GLN A 135 0.26 -12.58 7.53
N VAL A 136 0.63 -12.69 6.26
CA VAL A 136 0.22 -13.81 5.39
C VAL A 136 0.70 -15.14 5.97
N LEU A 137 1.96 -15.21 6.42
CA LEU A 137 2.57 -16.40 7.01
C LEU A 137 1.83 -16.87 8.27
N LYS A 138 1.47 -15.93 9.17
CA LYS A 138 0.68 -16.22 10.38
C LYS A 138 -0.75 -16.67 10.06
N LEU A 139 -1.36 -16.14 8.99
CA LEU A 139 -2.70 -16.57 8.59
C LEU A 139 -2.69 -17.94 7.92
N TRP A 140 -1.63 -18.28 7.17
CA TRP A 140 -1.43 -19.63 6.65
C TRP A 140 -1.27 -20.66 7.76
N GLU A 141 -0.52 -20.33 8.82
CA GLU A 141 -0.35 -21.19 9.99
C GLU A 141 -1.67 -21.47 10.71
N LYS A 142 -2.60 -20.52 10.70
CA LYS A 142 -3.98 -20.68 11.21
C LYS A 142 -4.94 -21.40 10.24
N HIS A 143 -4.42 -21.98 9.16
CA HIS A 143 -5.20 -22.72 8.16
C HIS A 143 -6.30 -21.90 7.46
N PHE A 144 -6.17 -20.58 7.38
CA PHE A 144 -7.11 -19.77 6.60
C PHE A 144 -7.00 -20.08 5.11
N THR A 145 -8.13 -20.06 4.41
CA THR A 145 -8.15 -20.17 2.94
C THR A 145 -7.61 -18.89 2.31
N ARG A 146 -7.12 -18.99 1.07
CA ARG A 146 -6.67 -17.83 0.27
C ARG A 146 -7.68 -16.67 0.28
N SER A 147 -8.97 -16.97 0.11
CA SER A 147 -10.04 -15.97 0.12
C SER A 147 -10.24 -15.34 1.51
N ALA A 148 -10.17 -16.14 2.57
CA ALA A 148 -10.28 -15.62 3.94
C ALA A 148 -9.06 -14.77 4.35
N ILE A 149 -7.87 -15.12 3.87
CA ILE A 149 -6.66 -14.30 4.06
C ILE A 149 -6.82 -12.96 3.35
N ALA A 150 -7.27 -12.99 2.09
CA ALA A 150 -7.53 -11.80 1.30
C ALA A 150 -8.52 -10.86 1.99
N GLU A 151 -9.65 -11.40 2.47
CA GLU A 151 -10.66 -10.66 3.24
C GLU A 151 -10.07 -10.05 4.51
N LYS A 152 -9.38 -10.85 5.35
CA LYS A 152 -8.76 -10.37 6.59
C LYS A 152 -7.68 -9.31 6.38
N MET A 153 -6.98 -9.37 5.26
CA MET A 153 -5.96 -8.39 4.92
C MET A 153 -6.50 -7.16 4.18
N GLY A 154 -7.80 -7.17 3.85
CA GLY A 154 -8.42 -6.19 2.97
C GLY A 154 -7.69 -6.12 1.64
N CYS A 155 -7.46 -7.23 0.94
CA CYS A 155 -6.73 -7.18 -0.33
C CYS A 155 -7.26 -8.20 -1.33
N ALA A 156 -6.86 -8.09 -2.60
CA ALA A 156 -7.26 -9.06 -3.60
C ALA A 156 -6.55 -10.42 -3.37
N PRO A 157 -7.19 -11.57 -3.67
CA PRO A 157 -6.58 -12.90 -3.55
C PRO A 157 -5.23 -13.06 -4.27
N LYS A 158 -5.06 -12.41 -5.41
CA LYS A 158 -3.79 -12.37 -6.15
C LYS A 158 -2.64 -11.70 -5.38
N THR A 159 -2.96 -10.76 -4.49
CA THR A 159 -1.95 -10.10 -3.64
C THR A 159 -1.45 -11.07 -2.58
N VAL A 160 -2.33 -11.91 -2.04
CA VAL A 160 -1.95 -13.02 -1.14
C VAL A 160 -1.03 -14.00 -1.87
N ASP A 161 -1.31 -14.32 -3.13
CA ASP A 161 -0.46 -15.20 -3.94
C ASP A 161 0.93 -14.61 -4.17
N ALA A 162 1.02 -13.30 -4.43
CA ALA A 162 2.30 -12.61 -4.59
C ALA A 162 3.16 -12.64 -3.32
N HIS A 163 2.55 -12.38 -2.15
CA HIS A 163 3.25 -12.50 -0.86
C HIS A 163 3.65 -13.96 -0.58
N THR A 164 2.76 -14.92 -0.86
CA THR A 164 3.04 -16.35 -0.69
C THR A 164 4.17 -16.81 -1.61
N TYR A 165 4.25 -16.29 -2.83
CA TYR A 165 5.34 -16.57 -3.75
C TYR A 165 6.68 -16.04 -3.22
N SER A 166 6.72 -14.79 -2.75
CA SER A 166 7.92 -14.22 -2.14
C SER A 166 8.37 -15.01 -0.91
N LEU A 167 7.44 -15.38 -0.04
CA LEU A 167 7.68 -16.26 1.11
C LEU A 167 8.25 -17.61 0.66
N LYS A 168 7.60 -18.31 -0.27
CA LYS A 168 8.08 -19.60 -0.79
C LYS A 168 9.46 -19.50 -1.41
N LYS A 169 9.73 -18.46 -2.19
CA LYS A 169 11.05 -18.20 -2.79
C LYS A 169 12.10 -18.02 -1.71
N ARG A 170 11.76 -17.28 -0.65
CA ARG A 170 12.67 -16.99 0.45
C ARG A 170 13.01 -18.23 1.29
N PHE A 171 11.99 -18.96 1.73
CA PHE A 171 12.15 -20.19 2.52
C PHE A 171 12.52 -21.41 1.66
N ASN A 172 12.71 -21.23 0.34
CA ASN A 172 12.92 -22.31 -0.61
C ASN A 172 11.86 -23.43 -0.49
N ALA A 173 10.59 -23.07 -0.33
CA ALA A 173 9.49 -23.99 -0.07
C ALA A 173 8.66 -24.27 -1.32
N LYS A 174 8.30 -25.55 -1.54
CA LYS A 174 7.53 -26.00 -2.71
C LYS A 174 6.02 -25.84 -2.53
N ASN A 175 5.53 -25.86 -1.30
CA ASN A 175 4.10 -25.69 -0.97
C ASN A 175 3.90 -24.96 0.37
N ILE A 176 2.65 -24.69 0.75
CA ILE A 176 2.30 -23.92 1.95
C ILE A 176 2.68 -24.68 3.23
N GLN A 177 2.50 -26.01 3.27
CA GLN A 177 2.88 -26.81 4.45
C GLN A 177 4.39 -26.78 4.68
N GLU A 178 5.18 -26.91 3.63
CA GLU A 178 6.65 -26.79 3.71
C GLU A 178 7.07 -25.37 4.11
N LEU A 179 6.38 -24.34 3.61
CA LEU A 179 6.62 -22.95 4.00
C LEU A 179 6.40 -22.76 5.50
N ILE A 180 5.26 -23.24 6.04
CA ILE A 180 4.95 -23.13 7.48
C ILE A 180 5.98 -23.89 8.31
N LYS A 181 6.36 -25.11 7.89
CA LYS A 181 7.36 -25.91 8.58
C LYS A 181 8.70 -25.17 8.66
N LYS A 182 9.25 -24.72 7.53
CA LYS A 182 10.53 -24.00 7.49
C LYS A 182 10.47 -22.67 8.25
N ALA A 183 9.34 -21.98 8.19
CA ALA A 183 9.12 -20.78 8.98
C ALA A 183 9.09 -21.06 10.50
N LYS A 184 8.59 -22.21 10.96
CA LYS A 184 8.72 -22.63 12.37
C LYS A 184 10.19 -22.93 12.69
N ASP A 185 10.87 -23.73 11.87
CA ASP A 185 12.27 -24.14 12.06
C ASP A 185 13.21 -22.92 12.18
N GLU A 186 13.01 -21.89 11.35
CA GLU A 186 13.78 -20.65 11.37
C GLU A 186 13.25 -19.61 12.40
N GLY A 187 12.27 -19.98 13.23
CA GLY A 187 11.76 -19.18 14.34
C GLY A 187 10.85 -18.01 13.96
N PHE A 188 10.28 -17.98 12.75
CA PHE A 188 9.30 -16.95 12.32
C PHE A 188 7.92 -17.18 12.90
N LEU A 189 7.54 -18.44 13.06
CA LEU A 189 6.31 -18.88 13.69
C LEU A 189 6.64 -19.60 15.01
N PRO A 190 5.74 -19.58 15.99
CA PRO A 190 5.91 -20.37 17.21
C PRO A 190 5.94 -21.87 16.87
N HIS A 191 6.78 -22.62 17.58
CA HIS A 191 6.67 -24.07 17.61
C HIS A 191 5.40 -24.39 18.41
N SER A 192 4.50 -25.15 17.79
CA SER A 192 3.28 -25.66 18.43
C SER A 192 3.52 -27.09 18.86
#